data_AF-A0A971Y6G8-F1
#
_entry.id   AF-A0A971Y6G8-F1
#
_cell.length_a   1.000
_cell.length_b   1.000
_cell.length_c   1.000
_cell.angle_alpha   90.00
_cell.angle_beta   90.00
_cell.angle_gamma   90.00
#
_symmetry.space_group_name_H-M   'P 1'
#
loop_
_entity.id
_entity.type
_entity.pdbx_description
1 polymer ?
#
loop_
_entity_poly.entity_id
_entity_poly.type
_entity_poly.pdbx_seq_one_letter_code
_entity_poly.pdbx_strand_id
1 'polypeptide(L)'
;TASLIFLFQGLILGVMGAIIGTGLGLSLTFIFSNFVKNADGSPLVPFYLDYTFIGLSVTVAIISATLAALVPARKSSKLNPIEVIKNG
;
A
#
# COMPACT_ATOMS: atom_id res chain seq x y z
N THR A 1 -2.06 -22.57 11.52
CA THR A 1 -0.85 -22.29 10.72
C THR A 1 -0.46 -20.83 10.89
N ALA A 2 0.59 -20.52 11.65
CA ALA A 2 1.03 -19.15 11.92
C ALA A 2 1.33 -18.33 10.64
N SER A 3 1.66 -19.02 9.54
CA SER A 3 1.82 -18.46 8.20
C SER A 3 0.63 -17.61 7.71
N LEU A 4 -0.62 -18.04 7.96
CA LEU A 4 -1.81 -17.31 7.51
C LEU A 4 -1.96 -15.97 8.23
N ILE A 5 -1.57 -15.89 9.50
CA ILE A 5 -1.64 -14.66 10.29
C ILE A 5 -0.75 -13.59 9.67
N PHE A 6 0.49 -13.93 9.31
CA PHE A 6 1.41 -13.00 8.64
C PHE A 6 0.91 -12.56 7.27
N LEU A 7 0.28 -13.46 6.51
CA LEU A 7 -0.31 -13.12 5.22
C LEU A 7 -1.46 -12.11 5.38
N PHE A 8 -2.36 -12.35 6.33
CA PHE A 8 -3.47 -11.45 6.63
C PHE A 8 -2.99 -10.10 7.18
N GLN A 9 -1.97 -10.10 8.05
CA GLN A 9 -1.35 -8.85 8.53
C GLN A 9 -0.76 -8.05 7.36
N GLY A 10 -0.06 -8.72 6.44
CA GLY A 10 0.45 -8.11 5.22
C GLY A 10 -0.63 -7.52 4.32
N LEU A 11 -1.73 -8.26 4.13
CA LEU A 11 -2.88 -7.79 3.36
C LEU A 11 -3.52 -6.55 4.00
N ILE A 12 -3.77 -6.58 5.31
CA ILE A 12 -4.36 -5.46 6.06
C ILE A 12 -3.46 -4.23 5.98
N LEU A 13 -2.14 -4.40 6.21
CA LEU A 13 -1.17 -3.32 6.07
C LEU A 13 -1.14 -2.77 4.64
N GLY A 14 -1.22 -3.66 3.64
CA GLY A 14 -1.26 -3.30 2.22
C GLY A 14 -2.48 -2.46 1.86
N VAL A 15 -3.67 -2.86 2.32
CA VAL A 15 -4.92 -2.10 2.12
C VAL A 15 -4.84 -0.74 2.80
N MET A 16 -4.42 -0.70 4.07
CA MET A 16 -4.25 0.56 4.81
C MET A 16 -3.24 1.50 4.13
N GLY A 17 -2.10 0.96 3.71
CA GLY A 17 -1.07 1.69 2.97
C GLY A 17 -1.59 2.22 1.64
N ALA A 18 -2.39 1.43 0.91
CA ALA A 18 -2.97 1.86 -0.36
C ALA A 18 -4.00 2.99 -0.17
N ILE A 19 -4.85 2.92 0.87
CA ILE A 19 -5.81 3.98 1.21
C ILE A 19 -5.05 5.28 1.55
N ILE A 20 -4.08 5.20 2.45
CA ILE A 20 -3.30 6.36 2.88
C ILE A 20 -2.50 6.94 1.72
N GLY A 21 -1.79 6.10 0.96
CA GLY A 21 -0.97 6.53 -0.17
C GLY A 21 -1.79 7.17 -1.29
N THR A 22 -2.95 6.59 -1.62
CA THR A 22 -3.86 7.17 -2.61
C THR A 22 -4.43 8.50 -2.11
N GLY A 23 -4.87 8.57 -0.85
CA GLY A 23 -5.35 9.81 -0.25
C GLY A 23 -4.30 10.92 -0.25
N LEU A 24 -3.04 10.58 0.07
CA LEU A 24 -1.92 11.52 0.01
C LEU A 24 -1.62 11.97 -1.41
N GLY A 25 -1.59 11.06 -2.38
CA GLY A 25 -1.36 11.38 -3.79
C GLY A 25 -2.41 12.35 -4.33
N LEU A 26 -3.70 12.05 -4.09
CA LEU A 26 -4.82 12.91 -4.47
C LEU A 26 -4.75 14.28 -3.79
N SER A 27 -4.42 14.32 -2.51
CA SER A 27 -4.27 15.59 -1.76
C SER A 27 -3.13 16.43 -2.32
N LEU A 28 -1.99 15.82 -2.64
CA LEU A 28 -0.87 16.50 -3.29
C LEU A 28 -1.28 17.07 -4.65
N THR A 29 -1.94 16.28 -5.50
CA THR A 29 -2.41 16.73 -6.82
C THR A 29 -3.40 17.89 -6.67
N PHE A 30 -4.30 17.84 -5.67
CA PHE A 30 -5.26 18.90 -5.41
C PHE A 30 -4.57 20.21 -4.96
N ILE A 31 -3.65 20.13 -4.00
CA ILE A 31 -2.88 21.29 -3.53
C ILE A 31 -2.08 21.88 -4.69
N PHE A 32 -1.42 21.03 -5.48
CA PHE A 32 -0.62 21.46 -6.62
C PHE A 32 -1.48 22.19 -7.67
N SER A 33 -2.63 21.63 -8.03
CA SER A 33 -3.57 22.26 -8.97
C SER A 33 -4.15 23.58 -8.44
N ASN A 34 -4.22 23.78 -7.12
CA ASN A 34 -4.72 25.02 -6.52
C ASN A 34 -3.64 26.10 -6.36
N PHE A 35 -2.39 25.72 -6.08
CA PHE A 35 -1.29 26.68 -5.89
C PHE A 35 -0.64 27.10 -7.21
N VAL A 36 -0.57 26.18 -8.18
CA VAL A 36 0.12 26.39 -9.44
C VAL A 36 -0.92 26.82 -10.49
N LYS A 37 -1.16 28.13 -10.54
CA LYS A 37 -2.07 28.78 -11.49
C LYS A 37 -1.29 29.60 -12.53
N ASN A 38 -1.78 29.62 -13.75
CA ASN A 38 -1.32 30.50 -14.81
C ASN A 38 -1.56 31.97 -14.45
N ALA A 39 -0.91 32.89 -15.16
CA ALA A 39 -1.11 34.34 -14.99
C ALA A 39 -2.56 34.80 -15.25
N ASP A 40 -3.38 33.99 -15.91
CA ASP A 40 -4.81 34.19 -16.15
C ASP A 40 -5.72 33.60 -15.04
N GLY A 41 -5.15 32.95 -14.03
CA GLY A 41 -5.87 32.29 -12.95
C GLY A 41 -6.34 30.85 -13.25
N SER A 42 -6.13 30.34 -14.47
CA SER A 42 -6.42 28.95 -14.82
C SER A 42 -5.41 27.98 -14.19
N PRO A 43 -5.80 26.72 -13.87
CA PRO A 43 -4.85 25.73 -13.39
C PRO A 43 -3.80 25.42 -14.46
N LEU A 44 -2.51 25.51 -14.11
CA LEU A 44 -1.39 25.16 -15.01
C LEU A 44 -1.41 23.68 -15.41
N VAL A 45 -1.86 22.82 -14.49
CA VAL A 45 -2.08 21.39 -14.74
C VAL A 45 -3.57 21.12 -14.55
N PRO A 46 -4.29 20.69 -15.61
CA PRO A 46 -5.68 20.30 -15.46
C PRO A 46 -5.76 19.13 -14.48
N PHE A 47 -6.61 19.28 -13.45
CA PHE A 47 -6.85 18.23 -12.46
C PHE A 47 -7.58 17.06 -13.12
N TYR A 48 -6.82 16.18 -13.75
CA TYR A 48 -7.32 14.98 -14.42
C TYR A 48 -7.05 13.76 -13.53
N LEU A 49 -8.11 13.24 -12.92
CA LEU A 49 -8.05 12.00 -12.18
C LEU A 49 -8.40 10.84 -13.10
N ASP A 50 -7.38 10.06 -13.46
CA ASP A 50 -7.59 8.78 -14.12
C ASP A 50 -7.92 7.71 -13.06
N TYR A 51 -9.21 7.40 -12.92
CA TYR A 51 -9.68 6.37 -11.99
C TYR A 51 -9.12 4.98 -12.31
N THR A 52 -8.80 4.70 -13.57
CA THR A 52 -8.17 3.43 -13.97
C THR A 52 -6.75 3.37 -13.44
N PHE A 53 -5.98 4.45 -13.58
CA PHE A 53 -4.62 4.53 -13.05
C PHE A 53 -4.58 4.44 -11.51
N ILE A 54 -5.52 5.11 -10.84
CA ILE A 54 -5.66 5.03 -9.37
C ILE A 54 -5.99 3.60 -8.95
N GLY A 55 -6.98 2.96 -9.60
CA GLY A 55 -7.35 1.57 -9.33
C GLY A 55 -6.16 0.62 -9.51
N LEU A 56 -5.42 0.76 -10.61
CA LEU A 56 -4.22 -0.03 -10.88
C LEU A 56 -3.14 0.18 -9.81
N SER A 57 -2.90 1.43 -9.41
CA SER A 57 -1.93 1.77 -8.36
C SER A 57 -2.29 1.12 -7.01
N VAL A 58 -3.57 1.16 -6.63
CA VAL A 58 -4.09 0.50 -5.41
C VAL A 58 -3.90 -1.02 -5.49
N THR A 59 -4.27 -1.64 -6.62
CA THR A 59 -4.09 -3.09 -6.82
C THR A 59 -2.63 -3.49 -6.72
N VAL A 60 -1.73 -2.76 -7.37
CA VAL A 60 -0.27 -3.02 -7.31
C VAL A 60 0.26 -2.87 -5.89
N ALA A 61 -0.17 -1.85 -5.15
CA ALA A 61 0.24 -1.65 -3.76
C ALA A 61 -0.17 -2.82 -2.85
N ILE A 62 -1.43 -3.28 -2.95
CA ILE A 62 -1.94 -4.41 -2.17
C ILE A 62 -1.21 -5.72 -2.54
N ILE A 63 -1.00 -5.97 -3.83
CA ILE A 63 -0.25 -7.15 -4.29
C ILE A 63 1.18 -7.12 -3.78
N SER A 64 1.86 -5.98 -3.90
CA SER A 64 3.24 -5.80 -3.43
C SER A 64 3.38 -6.06 -1.92
N ALA A 65 2.50 -5.48 -1.10
CA ALA A 65 2.49 -5.70 0.34
C ALA A 65 2.21 -7.17 0.72
N THR A 66 1.27 -7.80 0.02
CA THR A 66 0.93 -9.21 0.23
C THR A 66 2.11 -10.12 -0.14
N LEU A 67 2.77 -9.86 -1.26
CA LEU A 67 3.97 -10.59 -1.69
C LEU A 67 5.13 -10.40 -0.70
N ALA A 68 5.32 -9.19 -0.17
CA ALA A 68 6.33 -8.93 0.85
C ALA A 68 6.06 -9.74 2.14
N ALA A 69 4.80 -9.90 2.53
CA ALA A 69 4.40 -10.69 3.70
C ALA A 69 4.54 -12.21 3.53
N LEU A 70 4.73 -12.71 2.30
CA LEU A 70 5.06 -14.13 2.09
C LEU A 70 6.42 -14.51 2.69
N VAL A 71 7.37 -13.57 2.78
CA VAL A 71 8.69 -13.83 3.36
C VAL A 71 8.59 -14.24 4.84
N PRO A 72 7.98 -13.46 5.75
CA PRO A 72 7.78 -13.88 7.14
C PRO A 72 6.81 -15.06 7.25
N ALA A 73 5.76 -15.13 6.43
CA ALA A 73 4.79 -16.23 6.45
C ALA A 73 5.45 -17.60 6.17
N ARG A 74 6.40 -17.66 5.23
CA ARG A 74 7.19 -18.87 4.93
C ARG A 74 8.21 -19.20 6.00
N LYS A 75 8.81 -18.19 6.64
CA LYS A 75 9.73 -18.43 7.78
C LYS A 75 8.97 -19.01 8.97
N SER A 76 7.77 -18.50 9.25
CA SER A 76 6.94 -18.96 10.37
C SER A 76 6.43 -20.40 10.21
N SER A 77 6.12 -20.86 8.99
CA SER A 77 5.69 -22.25 8.77
C SER A 77 6.80 -23.28 8.97
N LYS A 78 8.06 -22.86 8.92
CA LYS A 78 9.24 -23.73 9.12
C LYS A 78 9.72 -23.76 10.57
N LEU A 79 9.18 -22.93 11.46
CA LEU A 79 9.53 -22.95 12.88
C LEU A 79 8.84 -24.14 13.56
N ASN A 80 9.64 -25.10 14.02
CA ASN A 80 9.16 -26.21 14.82
C ASN A 80 8.77 -25.69 16.22
N PRO A 81 7.49 -25.77 16.64
CA PRO A 81 7.05 -25.21 17.93
C PRO A 81 7.83 -25.79 19.13
N ILE A 82 8.23 -27.05 19.02
CA ILE A 82 9.04 -27.77 20.03
C ILE A 82 10.46 -27.19 20.14
N GLU A 83 11.06 -26.75 19.04
CA GLU A 83 12.42 -26.22 19.03
C GLU A 83 12.48 -24.80 19.59
N VAL A 84 11.40 -24.02 19.39
CA VAL A 84 11.21 -22.69 20.00
C VAL A 84 11.03 -22.78 21.51
N ILE A 85 10.34 -23.81 22.03
CA ILE A 85 10.15 -24.01 23.48
C ILE A 85 11.41 -24.60 24.15
N LYS A 86 12.20 -25.39 23.41
CA LYS A 86 13.41 -26.04 23.94
C LYS A 86 14.63 -25.12 23.97
N ASN A 87 14.74 -24.18 23.02
CA ASN A 87 15.89 -23.27 22.88
C ASN A 87 15.55 -21.79 23.16
N GLY A 88 14.33 -21.48 23.60
CA GLY A 88 13.89 -20.15 24.04
C GLY A 88 13.89 -20.05 25.56
#